data_AF-A0A6N9YP98-F1
#
_entry.id   AF-A0A6N9YP98-F1
#
_cell.length_a   1.000
_cell.length_b   1.000
_cell.length_c   1.000
_cell.angle_alpha   90.00
_cell.angle_beta   90.00
_cell.angle_gamma   90.00
#
_symmetry.space_group_name_H-M   'P 1'
#
loop_
_entity.id
_entity.type
_entity.pdbx_description
1 polymer ?
#
loop_
_entity_poly.entity_id
_entity_poly.type
_entity_poly.pdbx_seq_one_letter_code
_entity_poly.pdbx_strand_id
1 'polypeptide(L)' 'MRHDRQLIAARVRDDGTATPPDYVHLRSKSEPLIWVSDAAAWCWQRGGEWRRRTRQLIGQINKV' A
#
# COMPACT_ATOMS: atom_id res chain seq x y z
N MET A 1 -4.58 -17.45 3.80
CA MET A 1 -3.20 -17.91 3.50
C MET A 1 -3.10 -19.08 2.50
N ARG A 2 -3.60 -20.31 2.77
CA ARG A 2 -3.47 -21.44 1.80
C ARG A 2 -4.20 -21.16 0.48
N HIS A 3 -5.41 -20.63 0.56
CA HIS A 3 -6.21 -20.26 -0.60
C HIS A 3 -5.53 -19.17 -1.43
N ASP A 4 -5.04 -18.11 -0.78
CA ASP A 4 -4.32 -17.01 -1.44
C ASP A 4 -3.07 -17.52 -2.19
N ARG A 5 -2.27 -18.40 -1.57
CA ARG A 5 -1.11 -19.02 -2.26
C ARG A 5 -1.53 -19.79 -3.51
N GLN A 6 -2.62 -20.55 -3.44
CA GLN A 6 -3.11 -21.33 -4.59
C GLN A 6 -3.58 -20.42 -5.72
N LEU A 7 -4.31 -19.35 -5.38
CA LEU A 7 -4.83 -18.38 -6.34
C LEU A 7 -3.68 -17.62 -7.03
N ILE A 8 -2.73 -17.10 -6.27
CA ILE A 8 -1.57 -16.38 -6.80
C ILE A 8 -0.76 -17.29 -7.72
N ALA A 9 -0.49 -18.53 -7.28
CA ALA A 9 0.27 -19.48 -8.08
C ALA A 9 -0.45 -19.87 -9.38
N ALA A 10 -1.79 -19.98 -9.37
CA ALA A 10 -2.58 -20.20 -10.58
C ALA A 10 -2.42 -19.02 -11.54
N ARG A 11 -2.57 -17.78 -11.05
CA ARG A 11 -2.49 -16.60 -11.90
C ARG A 11 -1.09 -16.37 -12.48
N VAL A 12 -0.05 -16.61 -11.69
CA VAL A 12 1.35 -16.51 -12.16
C VAL A 12 1.65 -17.53 -13.26
N ARG A 13 1.05 -18.72 -13.22
CA ARG A 13 1.19 -19.71 -14.32
C ARG A 13 0.44 -19.28 -15.58
N ASP A 14 -0.72 -18.64 -15.43
CA ASP A 14 -1.57 -18.23 -16.56
C ASP A 14 -1.04 -16.99 -17.29
N ASP A 15 -0.19 -16.17 -16.65
CA ASP A 15 0.34 -14.91 -17.23
C ASP A 15 1.39 -15.14 -18.35
N GLY A 16 1.74 -16.40 -18.68
CA GLY A 16 2.55 -16.76 -19.86
C GLY A 16 4.01 -16.31 -19.82
N THR A 17 4.44 -15.66 -18.75
CA THR A 17 5.83 -15.26 -18.54
C THR A 17 6.70 -16.47 -18.20
N ALA A 18 7.74 -16.71 -18.99
CA ALA A 18 8.67 -17.84 -18.80
C ALA A 18 9.51 -17.73 -17.50
N THR A 19 9.50 -16.57 -16.84
CA THR A 19 10.27 -16.28 -15.64
C THR A 19 9.34 -16.13 -14.43
N PRO A 20 9.63 -16.82 -13.31
CA PRO A 20 8.91 -16.58 -12.07
C PRO A 20 9.05 -15.12 -11.64
N PRO A 21 8.02 -14.51 -11.03
CA PRO A 21 8.13 -13.16 -10.50
C PRO A 21 9.14 -13.12 -9.35
N ASP A 22 10.06 -12.17 -9.41
CA ASP A 22 10.99 -11.91 -8.33
C ASP A 22 10.33 -11.09 -7.22
N TYR A 23 10.56 -11.52 -5.98
CA TYR A 23 10.18 -10.72 -4.83
C TYR A 23 11.20 -9.60 -4.62
N VAL A 24 10.83 -8.37 -4.99
CA VAL A 24 11.69 -7.19 -4.86
C VAL A 24 11.25 -6.30 -3.71
N HIS A 25 12.20 -5.93 -2.86
CA HIS A 25 12.00 -4.87 -1.87
C HIS A 25 12.25 -3.52 -2.53
N LEU A 26 11.14 -2.85 -2.85
CA LEU A 26 11.17 -1.50 -3.37
C LEU A 26 11.54 -0.51 -2.26
N ARG A 27 12.27 0.56 -2.62
CA ARG A 27 12.60 1.60 -1.65
C ARG A 27 11.31 2.26 -1.18
N SER A 28 11.19 2.62 0.08
CA SER A 28 9.95 3.18 0.65
C SER A 28 9.37 4.37 -0.13
N LYS A 29 10.19 5.11 -0.90
CA LYS A 29 9.78 6.26 -1.70
C LYS A 29 9.48 5.96 -3.18
N SER A 30 9.74 4.75 -3.67
CA SER A 30 9.59 4.43 -5.11
C SER A 30 8.13 4.25 -5.53
N GLU A 31 7.21 4.05 -4.58
CA GLU A 31 5.78 3.98 -4.86
C GLU A 31 5.01 5.05 -4.06
N PRO A 32 5.00 6.31 -4.53
CA PRO A 32 4.35 7.42 -3.84
C PRO A 32 2.90 7.17 -3.47
N LEU A 33 2.16 6.45 -4.32
CA LEU A 33 0.75 6.14 -4.08
C LEU A 33 0.53 5.23 -2.86
N ILE A 34 1.53 4.44 -2.47
CA ILE A 34 1.43 3.53 -1.32
C ILE A 34 1.87 4.22 -0.03
N TRP A 35 3.02 4.90 -0.02
CA TRP A 35 3.55 5.45 1.24
C TRP A 35 2.90 6.76 1.67
N VAL A 36 2.38 7.58 0.73
CA VAL A 36 1.79 8.88 1.06
C VAL A 36 0.52 8.73 1.90
N SER A 37 -0.30 7.72 1.60
CA SER A 37 -1.52 7.44 2.36
C SER A 37 -1.20 7.02 3.80
N ASP A 38 -0.19 6.15 3.98
CA ASP A 38 0.29 5.72 5.30
C ASP A 38 0.89 6.89 6.11
N ALA A 39 1.70 7.73 5.47
CA ALA A 39 2.26 8.93 6.10
C ALA A 39 1.16 9.92 6.55
N ALA A 40 0.11 10.10 5.73
CA ALA A 40 -1.03 10.94 6.08
C ALA A 40 -1.84 10.36 7.26
N ALA A 41 -2.08 9.05 7.25
CA ALA A 41 -2.75 8.34 8.34
C ALA A 41 -1.97 8.45 9.66
N TRP A 42 -0.64 8.26 9.61
CA TRP A 42 0.22 8.41 10.78
C TRP A 42 0.19 9.83 11.34
N CYS A 43 0.29 10.86 10.49
CA CYS A 43 0.22 12.26 10.94
C CYS A 43 -1.12 12.57 11.62
N TRP A 44 -2.21 11.98 11.11
CA TRP A 44 -3.54 12.13 11.70
C TRP A 44 -3.62 11.48 13.09
N GLN A 45 -3.10 10.26 13.24
CA GLN A 45 -3.04 9.53 14.51
C GLN A 45 -2.13 10.21 15.53
N ARG A 46 -0.96 10.71 15.11
CA ARG A 46 0.00 11.41 15.98
C ARG A 46 -0.60 12.69 16.59
N GLY A 47 -1.48 13.37 15.86
CA GLY A 47 -2.16 14.56 16.36
C GLY A 47 -1.30 15.84 16.36
N GLY A 48 -1.74 16.82 17.15
CA GLY A 48 -1.05 18.09 17.34
C GLY A 48 -0.73 18.83 16.02
N GLU A 49 0.51 19.27 15.91
CA GLU A 49 1.01 20.01 14.74
C GLU A 49 0.97 19.17 13.46
N TRP A 50 1.19 17.87 13.55
CA TRP A 50 1.17 16.97 12.40
C TRP A 50 -0.23 16.86 11.80
N ARG A 51 -1.24 16.67 12.66
CA ARG A 51 -2.65 16.69 12.23
C ARG A 51 -3.08 18.06 11.70
N ARG A 52 -2.56 19.16 12.25
CA ARG A 52 -2.85 20.52 11.74
C ARG A 52 -2.32 20.68 10.31
N ARG A 53 -1.08 20.23 10.05
CA ARG A 53 -0.41 20.35 8.75
C ARG A 53 -1.00 19.44 7.69
N THR A 54 -1.43 18.23 8.05
CA THR A 54 -1.97 17.25 7.07
C THR A 54 -3.48 17.35 6.85
N ARG A 55 -4.19 18.18 7.61
CA ARG A 55 -5.66 18.30 7.54
C ARG A 55 -6.19 18.54 6.12
N GLN A 56 -5.50 19.34 5.31
CA GLN A 56 -5.93 19.65 3.93
C GLN A 56 -5.68 18.52 2.94
N LEU A 57 -4.82 17.54 3.30
CA LEU A 57 -4.53 16.38 2.47
C LEU A 57 -5.58 15.27 2.64
N ILE A 58 -6.40 15.36 3.69
CA ILE A 58 -7.39 14.35 4.06
C ILE A 58 -8.77 14.92 3.74
N GLY A 59 -9.45 14.29 2.80
CA GLY A 59 -10.82 14.63 2.43
C GLY A 59 -11.84 14.05 3.41
N GLN A 60 -12.82 13.32 2.89
CA GLN A 60 -13.87 12.69 3.70
C GLN A 60 -13.38 11.34 4.28
N ILE A 61 -13.55 11.16 5.58
CA ILE A 61 -13.32 9.87 6.26
C ILE A 61 -14.68 9.22 6.50
N ASN A 62 -14.90 8.06 5.88
CA ASN A 62 -16.09 7.24 6.12
C ASN A 62 -15.76 6.16 7.15
N LYS A 63 -16.65 5.93 8.12
CA LYS A 63 -16.57 4.75 8.97
C LYS A 63 -17.07 3.55 8.15
N VAL A 64 -16.28 2.49 8.14
CA VAL A 64 -16.69 1.16 7.66
C VAL A 64 -17.51 0.47 8.73
#